data_AF-A0A382URV5-F1
#
_entry.id   AF-A0A382URV5-F1
#
_cell.length_a   1.000
_cell.length_b   1.000
_cell.length_c   1.000
_cell.angle_alpha   90.00
_cell.angle_beta   90.00
_cell.angle_gamma   90.00
#
_symmetry.space_group_name_H-M   'P 1'
#
loop_
_entity.id
_entity.type
_entity.pdbx_description
1 polymer ?
#
loop_
_entity_poly.entity_id
_entity_poly.type
_entity_poly.pdbx_seq_one_letter_code
_entity_poly.pdbx_strand_id
1 'polypeptide(L)'
;MTSTQRKFLGFELCAQYLKGKLTMNVRSLSLAAVAAAIGFGGALEVRNAYAAEEQFFPLLVYRTGPYAPSGIPVANGFRDYYDMLNKRDGGVNGVKLTWEECETKYNTKLGVECYEKLKNRGKTALINPFSTGITYQLIPKASVDKIPIFSMGYGRTSAADGTIFPWIFNFPTTYWSQASAIVRYISGQEGGLGNL
;
A
#
# COMPACT_ATOMS: atom_id res chain seq x y z
N MET A 1 -44.74 -60.71 -45.88
CA MET A 1 -45.07 -59.41 -45.27
C MET A 1 -43.81 -58.54 -45.26
N THR A 2 -43.90 -57.36 -45.88
CA THR A 2 -42.79 -56.57 -46.41
C THR A 2 -41.98 -55.83 -45.34
N SER A 3 -40.68 -55.66 -45.61
CA SER A 3 -39.67 -54.96 -44.79
C SER A 3 -40.07 -53.55 -44.31
N THR A 4 -41.04 -52.92 -44.97
CA THR A 4 -41.56 -51.57 -44.69
C THR A 4 -42.40 -51.49 -43.41
N GLN A 5 -43.03 -52.58 -42.95
CA GLN A 5 -43.92 -52.57 -41.78
C GLN A 5 -43.19 -52.68 -40.42
N ARG A 6 -41.96 -53.24 -40.38
CA ARG A 6 -41.16 -53.32 -39.14
C ARG A 6 -40.55 -51.98 -38.70
N LYS A 7 -40.33 -51.05 -39.63
CA LYS A 7 -39.79 -49.71 -39.31
C LYS A 7 -40.83 -48.79 -38.65
N PHE A 8 -42.12 -48.99 -38.91
CA PHE A 8 -43.20 -48.16 -38.34
C PHE A 8 -43.42 -48.43 -36.84
N LEU A 9 -43.41 -49.70 -36.39
CA LEU A 9 -43.58 -50.01 -34.96
C LEU A 9 -42.41 -49.54 -34.07
N GLY A 10 -41.18 -49.51 -34.59
CA GLY A 10 -40.01 -49.04 -33.83
C GLY A 10 -40.02 -47.53 -33.55
N PHE A 11 -40.67 -46.75 -34.43
CA PHE A 11 -40.78 -45.30 -34.29
C PHE A 11 -41.87 -44.90 -33.28
N GLU A 12 -42.98 -45.62 -33.22
CA GLU A 12 -44.07 -45.33 -32.27
C GLU A 12 -43.70 -45.66 -30.81
N LEU A 13 -42.95 -46.76 -30.58
CA LEU A 13 -42.45 -47.10 -29.23
C LEU A 13 -41.39 -46.11 -28.72
N CYS A 14 -40.55 -45.56 -29.61
CA CYS A 14 -39.57 -44.53 -29.25
C CYS A 14 -40.25 -43.19 -28.93
N ALA A 15 -41.29 -42.83 -29.68
CA ALA A 15 -42.09 -41.63 -29.43
C ALA A 15 -42.91 -41.72 -28.12
N GLN A 16 -43.40 -42.91 -27.76
CA GLN A 16 -44.09 -43.13 -26.48
C GLN A 16 -43.13 -43.13 -25.28
N TYR A 17 -41.91 -43.67 -25.42
CA TYR A 17 -40.89 -43.62 -24.37
C TYR A 17 -40.38 -42.20 -24.08
N LEU A 18 -40.30 -41.34 -25.11
CA LEU A 18 -39.96 -39.92 -24.95
C LEU A 18 -41.12 -39.09 -24.37
N LYS A 19 -42.38 -39.38 -24.74
CA LYS A 19 -43.56 -38.69 -24.19
C LYS A 19 -43.80 -38.98 -22.70
N GLY A 20 -43.38 -40.14 -22.19
CA GLY A 20 -43.51 -40.50 -20.77
C GLY A 20 -42.44 -39.89 -19.83
N LYS A 21 -41.30 -39.44 -20.37
CA LYS A 21 -40.21 -38.83 -19.56
C LYS A 21 -40.17 -37.31 -19.58
N LEU A 22 -40.95 -36.67 -20.46
CA LEU A 22 -40.97 -35.21 -20.63
C LEU A 22 -42.23 -34.54 -20.05
N THR A 23 -42.76 -35.03 -18.94
CA THR A 23 -43.57 -34.18 -18.05
C THR A 23 -42.67 -33.62 -16.96
N MET A 24 -41.65 -32.85 -17.35
CA MET A 24 -40.90 -32.03 -16.39
C MET A 24 -41.83 -30.93 -15.91
N ASN A 25 -42.35 -31.10 -14.70
CA ASN A 25 -43.17 -30.14 -13.99
C ASN A 25 -42.49 -28.77 -14.04
N VAL A 26 -43.20 -27.71 -14.46
CA VAL A 26 -42.63 -26.35 -14.62
C VAL A 26 -41.99 -25.84 -13.32
N ARG A 27 -42.42 -26.36 -12.16
CA ARG A 27 -41.78 -26.17 -10.84
C ARG A 27 -40.35 -26.71 -10.75
N SER A 28 -40.07 -27.83 -11.41
CA SER A 28 -38.73 -28.46 -11.42
C SER A 28 -37.73 -27.74 -12.33
N LEU A 29 -38.21 -27.14 -13.43
CA LEU A 29 -37.41 -26.24 -14.28
C LEU A 29 -37.07 -24.93 -13.58
N SER A 30 -37.99 -24.39 -12.78
CA SER A 30 -37.75 -23.15 -12.01
C SER A 30 -36.78 -23.37 -10.86
N LEU A 31 -36.80 -24.52 -10.17
CA LEU A 31 -35.77 -24.84 -9.17
C LEU A 31 -34.37 -25.07 -9.79
N ALA A 32 -34.28 -25.70 -10.96
CA ALA A 32 -33.00 -25.91 -11.64
C ALA A 32 -32.38 -24.59 -12.14
N ALA A 33 -33.22 -23.64 -12.61
CA ALA A 33 -32.76 -22.31 -13.01
C ALA A 33 -32.26 -21.47 -11.82
N VAL A 34 -32.89 -21.61 -10.64
CA VAL A 34 -32.44 -20.93 -9.41
C VAL A 34 -31.14 -21.56 -8.87
N ALA A 35 -30.98 -22.88 -8.93
CA ALA A 35 -29.74 -23.55 -8.54
C ALA A 35 -28.56 -23.21 -9.47
N ALA A 36 -28.80 -23.05 -10.78
CA ALA A 36 -27.80 -22.58 -11.73
C ALA A 36 -27.42 -21.11 -11.51
N ALA A 37 -28.37 -20.25 -11.13
CA ALA A 37 -28.11 -18.86 -10.78
C ALA A 37 -27.28 -18.71 -9.49
N ILE A 38 -27.46 -19.61 -8.52
CA ILE A 38 -26.65 -19.64 -7.28
C ILE A 38 -25.25 -20.24 -7.56
N GLY A 39 -25.15 -21.24 -8.43
CA GLY A 39 -23.88 -21.88 -8.82
C GLY A 39 -22.96 -20.99 -9.67
N PHE A 40 -23.51 -20.08 -10.48
CA PHE A 40 -22.74 -19.11 -11.26
C PHE A 40 -22.55 -17.75 -10.54
N GLY A 41 -23.41 -17.41 -9.59
CA GLY A 41 -23.32 -16.17 -8.82
C GLY A 41 -22.22 -16.17 -7.75
N GLY A 42 -21.82 -17.34 -7.26
CA GLY A 42 -20.77 -17.48 -6.24
C GLY A 42 -19.33 -17.47 -6.75
N ALA A 43 -19.11 -17.58 -8.07
CA ALA A 43 -17.77 -17.66 -8.68
C ALA A 43 -17.32 -16.36 -9.37
N LEU A 44 -18.16 -15.33 -9.36
CA LEU A 44 -17.77 -13.97 -9.74
C LEU A 44 -17.43 -13.20 -8.47
N GLU A 45 -16.33 -13.58 -7.82
CA GLU A 45 -15.54 -12.54 -7.18
C GLU A 45 -15.17 -11.58 -8.30
N VAL A 46 -15.85 -10.44 -8.33
CA VAL A 46 -15.44 -9.28 -9.09
C VAL A 46 -14.06 -8.93 -8.56
N ARG A 47 -13.03 -9.53 -9.15
CA ARG A 47 -11.70 -8.95 -9.23
C ARG A 47 -11.92 -7.68 -10.01
N ASN A 48 -12.30 -6.62 -9.30
CA ASN A 48 -12.27 -5.28 -9.83
C ASN A 48 -10.86 -5.11 -10.37
N ALA A 49 -10.71 -5.17 -11.69
CA ALA A 49 -9.56 -4.66 -12.38
C ALA A 49 -9.64 -3.13 -12.28
N TYR A 50 -9.46 -2.61 -11.05
CA TYR A 50 -8.95 -1.26 -10.88
C TYR A 50 -7.65 -1.25 -11.68
N ALA A 51 -7.52 -0.35 -12.65
CA ALA A 51 -6.21 0.01 -13.15
C ALA A 51 -5.35 0.26 -11.90
N ALA A 52 -4.34 -0.58 -11.67
CA ALA A 52 -3.69 -0.66 -10.37
C ALA A 52 -3.14 0.72 -10.00
N GLU A 53 -3.82 1.41 -9.09
CA GLU A 53 -3.39 2.72 -8.60
C GLU A 53 -2.12 2.47 -7.79
N GLU A 54 -0.97 2.77 -8.37
CA GLU A 54 0.32 2.57 -7.72
C GLU A 54 0.50 3.59 -6.58
N GLN A 55 1.12 3.15 -5.49
CA GLN A 55 1.51 4.04 -4.40
C GLN A 55 2.97 4.45 -4.58
N PHE A 56 3.23 5.75 -4.76
CA PHE A 56 4.56 6.27 -5.02
C PHE A 56 5.27 6.68 -3.72
N PHE A 57 6.50 6.19 -3.55
CA PHE A 57 7.40 6.47 -2.44
C PHE A 57 8.65 7.19 -2.94
N PRO A 58 8.70 8.53 -2.87
CA PRO A 58 9.91 9.27 -3.18
C PRO A 58 11.01 8.97 -2.17
N LEU A 59 12.22 8.68 -2.66
CA LEU A 59 13.38 8.37 -1.82
C LEU A 59 14.42 9.49 -1.92
N LEU A 60 14.42 10.40 -0.95
CA LEU A 60 15.49 11.38 -0.78
C LEU A 60 16.71 10.67 -0.17
N VAL A 61 17.62 10.22 -1.04
CA VAL A 61 18.80 9.44 -0.64
C VAL A 61 20.02 10.34 -0.52
N TYR A 62 21.03 9.90 0.21
CA TYR A 62 22.30 10.59 0.38
C TYR A 62 23.42 9.56 0.36
N ARG A 63 23.55 8.90 -0.80
CA ARG A 63 24.47 7.79 -1.05
C ARG A 63 25.89 8.29 -1.32
N THR A 64 26.05 9.59 -1.52
CA THR A 64 27.34 10.25 -1.75
C THR A 64 27.59 11.39 -0.76
N GLY A 65 28.86 11.77 -0.60
CA GLY A 65 29.27 12.82 0.32
C GLY A 65 29.53 12.32 1.76
N PRO A 66 29.74 13.25 2.72
CA PRO A 66 30.23 12.91 4.06
C PRO A 66 29.30 11.99 4.88
N TYR A 67 27.99 12.05 4.64
CA TYR A 67 26.99 11.27 5.38
C TYR A 67 26.65 9.92 4.71
N ALA A 68 27.29 9.60 3.57
CA ALA A 68 27.07 8.38 2.81
C ALA A 68 27.16 7.07 3.61
N PRO A 69 28.07 6.91 4.61
CA PRO A 69 28.13 5.69 5.41
C PRO A 69 26.81 5.31 6.07
N SER A 70 25.98 6.31 6.44
CA SER A 70 24.64 6.07 7.00
C SER A 70 23.53 6.05 5.94
N GLY A 71 23.68 6.77 4.82
CA GLY A 71 22.65 6.86 3.78
C GLY A 71 22.56 5.66 2.85
N ILE A 72 23.69 5.04 2.51
CA ILE A 72 23.75 3.85 1.64
C ILE A 72 22.91 2.69 2.19
N PRO A 73 23.08 2.24 3.46
CA PRO A 73 22.29 1.12 3.98
C PRO A 73 20.80 1.46 4.09
N VAL A 74 20.45 2.71 4.44
CA VAL A 74 19.05 3.17 4.50
C VAL A 74 18.40 3.10 3.11
N ALA A 75 19.05 3.64 2.09
CA ALA A 75 18.53 3.64 0.72
C ALA A 75 18.35 2.22 0.17
N ASN A 76 19.34 1.34 0.38
CA ASN A 76 19.23 -0.08 0.02
C ASN A 76 18.07 -0.75 0.76
N GLY A 77 17.94 -0.54 2.07
CA GLY A 77 16.88 -1.14 2.88
C GLY A 77 15.48 -0.78 2.38
N PHE A 78 15.22 0.51 2.09
CA PHE A 78 13.92 0.93 1.55
C PHE A 78 13.63 0.32 0.18
N ARG A 79 14.61 0.39 -0.74
CA ARG A 79 14.47 -0.18 -2.08
C ARG A 79 14.17 -1.67 -2.04
N ASP A 80 15.02 -2.42 -1.33
CA ASP A 80 14.94 -3.87 -1.28
C ASP A 80 13.64 -4.30 -0.56
N TYR A 81 13.17 -3.52 0.43
CA TYR A 81 11.90 -3.77 1.09
C TYR A 81 10.70 -3.58 0.16
N TYR A 82 10.62 -2.47 -0.60
CA TYR A 82 9.53 -2.25 -1.55
C TYR A 82 9.54 -3.27 -2.68
N ASP A 83 10.71 -3.60 -3.21
CA ASP A 83 10.86 -4.64 -4.23
C ASP A 83 10.43 -6.01 -3.69
N MET A 84 10.79 -6.34 -2.46
CA MET A 84 10.36 -7.58 -1.80
C MET A 84 8.84 -7.63 -1.65
N LEU A 85 8.19 -6.56 -1.16
CA LEU A 85 6.73 -6.50 -1.04
C LEU A 85 6.04 -6.67 -2.38
N ASN A 86 6.53 -6.02 -3.43
CA ASN A 86 5.97 -6.16 -4.77
C ASN A 86 6.14 -7.58 -5.33
N LYS A 87 7.30 -8.21 -5.15
CA LYS A 87 7.62 -9.55 -5.68
C LYS A 87 6.94 -10.67 -4.90
N ARG A 88 6.95 -10.58 -3.57
CA ARG A 88 6.43 -11.62 -2.67
C ARG A 88 4.92 -11.53 -2.52
N ASP A 89 4.39 -10.32 -2.34
CA ASP A 89 3.00 -10.09 -1.94
C ASP A 89 2.13 -9.50 -3.07
N GLY A 90 2.74 -9.18 -4.22
CA GLY A 90 2.06 -8.50 -5.32
C GLY A 90 1.78 -7.02 -5.03
N GLY A 91 2.42 -6.45 -4.01
CA GLY A 91 2.14 -5.12 -3.46
C GLY A 91 1.42 -5.19 -2.11
N VAL A 92 0.89 -4.07 -1.64
CA VAL A 92 0.13 -4.00 -0.38
C VAL A 92 -1.35 -3.93 -0.72
N ASN A 93 -2.14 -4.92 -0.30
CA ASN A 93 -3.57 -5.04 -0.66
C ASN A 93 -3.81 -4.99 -2.18
N GLY A 94 -2.88 -5.54 -2.98
CA GLY A 94 -2.93 -5.50 -4.45
C GLY A 94 -2.46 -4.18 -5.08
N VAL A 95 -2.06 -3.17 -4.29
CA VAL A 95 -1.46 -1.92 -4.78
C VAL A 95 0.06 -2.07 -4.87
N LYS A 96 0.60 -1.92 -6.08
CA LYS A 96 2.04 -1.90 -6.29
C LYS A 96 2.68 -0.64 -5.70
N LEU A 97 3.84 -0.82 -5.10
CA LEU A 97 4.65 0.28 -4.58
C LEU A 97 5.66 0.70 -5.65
N THR A 98 5.69 1.96 -6.02
CA THR A 98 6.72 2.51 -6.91
C THR A 98 7.59 3.51 -6.18
N TRP A 99 8.82 3.69 -6.64
CA TRP A 99 9.79 4.56 -5.99
C TRP A 99 10.75 5.17 -7.00
N GLU A 100 11.23 6.38 -6.73
CA GLU A 100 12.30 7.04 -7.47
C GLU A 100 13.30 7.59 -6.44
N GLU A 101 14.57 7.22 -6.58
CA GLU A 101 15.65 7.80 -5.77
C GLU A 101 16.04 9.19 -6.31
N CYS A 102 16.29 10.13 -5.40
CA CYS A 102 16.90 11.41 -5.71
C CYS A 102 18.04 11.70 -4.73
N GLU A 103 19.25 11.85 -5.28
CA GLU A 103 20.48 12.05 -4.51
C GLU A 103 20.60 13.48 -4.00
N THR A 104 20.55 13.63 -2.68
CA THR A 104 20.63 14.90 -1.97
C THR A 104 22.05 15.26 -1.55
N LYS A 105 22.98 14.29 -1.47
CA LYS A 105 24.30 14.44 -0.82
C LYS A 105 24.23 14.99 0.61
N TYR A 106 23.07 14.84 1.26
CA TYR A 106 22.73 15.48 2.53
C TYR A 106 22.76 17.02 2.48
N ASN A 107 22.74 17.61 1.28
CA ASN A 107 22.75 19.05 1.05
C ASN A 107 21.33 19.62 1.05
N THR A 108 21.13 20.72 1.77
CA THR A 108 19.81 21.35 1.92
C THR A 108 19.19 21.78 0.59
N LYS A 109 19.98 22.41 -0.31
CA LYS A 109 19.48 22.91 -1.59
C LYS A 109 19.03 21.75 -2.48
N LEU A 110 19.89 20.73 -2.63
CA LEU A 110 19.58 19.53 -3.40
C LEU A 110 18.39 18.77 -2.83
N GLY A 111 18.24 18.74 -1.50
CA GLY A 111 17.07 18.15 -0.84
C GLY A 111 15.75 18.83 -1.22
N VAL A 112 15.73 20.16 -1.28
CA VAL A 112 14.55 20.92 -1.74
C VAL A 112 14.30 20.68 -3.23
N GLU A 113 15.34 20.63 -4.06
CA GLU A 113 15.22 20.30 -5.49
C GLU A 113 14.63 18.89 -5.69
N CYS A 114 15.11 17.90 -4.94
CA CYS A 114 14.57 16.54 -4.94
C CYS A 114 13.10 16.49 -4.51
N TYR A 115 12.74 17.23 -3.47
CA TYR A 115 11.34 17.36 -3.03
C TYR A 115 10.45 17.89 -4.16
N GLU A 116 10.81 19.03 -4.76
CA GLU A 116 10.02 19.65 -5.82
C GLU A 116 9.92 18.76 -7.07
N LYS A 117 11.00 18.04 -7.40
CA LYS A 117 11.03 17.09 -8.52
C LYS A 117 10.06 15.92 -8.30
N LEU A 118 10.03 15.37 -7.09
CA LEU A 118 9.34 14.10 -6.82
C LEU A 118 7.93 14.25 -6.25
N LYS A 119 7.58 15.38 -5.64
CA LYS A 119 6.32 15.55 -4.89
C LYS A 119 5.05 15.24 -5.67
N ASN A 120 5.07 15.45 -6.99
CA ASN A 120 3.92 15.25 -7.90
C ASN A 120 4.15 14.12 -8.93
N ARG A 121 5.13 13.22 -8.72
CA ARG A 121 5.45 12.14 -9.66
C ARG A 121 4.36 11.06 -9.75
N GLY A 122 3.53 10.95 -8.72
CA GLY A 122 2.42 10.01 -8.62
C GLY A 122 1.64 10.30 -7.35
N LYS A 123 0.94 9.29 -6.83
CA LYS A 123 0.34 9.38 -5.50
C LYS A 123 1.44 9.30 -4.44
N THR A 124 2.01 10.43 -4.08
CA THR A 124 3.08 10.50 -3.08
C THR A 124 2.58 10.06 -1.71
N ALA A 125 3.20 9.04 -1.12
CA ALA A 125 2.81 8.52 0.20
C ALA A 125 3.24 9.48 1.32
N LEU A 126 4.56 9.67 1.42
CA LEU A 126 5.24 10.50 2.40
C LEU A 126 6.63 10.83 1.87
N ILE A 127 7.26 11.87 2.42
CA ILE A 127 8.66 12.20 2.13
C ILE A 127 9.45 12.15 3.43
N ASN A 128 10.52 11.37 3.42
CA ASN A 128 11.49 11.29 4.52
C ASN A 128 12.79 11.98 4.11
N PRO A 129 13.11 13.17 4.65
CA PRO A 129 14.28 13.93 4.21
C PRO A 129 15.61 13.45 4.81
N PHE A 130 15.58 12.71 5.92
CA PHE A 130 16.74 12.28 6.74
C PHE A 130 17.70 13.38 7.23
N SER A 131 17.47 14.65 6.89
CA SER A 131 18.30 15.79 7.25
C SER A 131 17.46 16.86 7.94
N THR A 132 17.94 17.34 9.08
CA THR A 132 17.35 18.49 9.78
C THR A 132 17.29 19.71 8.87
N GLY A 133 18.38 20.02 8.15
CA GLY A 133 18.43 21.19 7.26
C GLY A 133 17.37 21.14 6.16
N ILE A 134 17.24 19.99 5.48
CA ILE A 134 16.22 19.80 4.44
C ILE A 134 14.82 19.88 5.07
N THR A 135 14.58 19.18 6.17
CA THR A 135 13.28 19.12 6.84
C THR A 135 12.76 20.51 7.19
N TYR A 136 13.60 21.39 7.74
CA TYR A 136 13.20 22.76 8.08
C TYR A 136 12.76 23.57 6.85
N GLN A 137 13.37 23.34 5.68
CA GLN A 137 12.94 23.98 4.43
C GLN A 137 11.62 23.41 3.90
N LEU A 138 11.32 22.15 4.22
CA LEU A 138 10.10 21.47 3.76
C LEU A 138 8.89 21.74 4.67
N ILE A 139 9.08 22.11 5.94
CA ILE A 139 7.97 22.41 6.88
C ILE A 139 6.91 23.37 6.29
N PRO A 140 7.27 24.56 5.77
CA PRO A 140 6.26 25.48 5.22
C PRO A 140 5.61 24.96 3.93
N LYS A 141 6.28 24.05 3.22
CA LYS A 141 5.80 23.45 1.95
C LYS A 141 4.83 22.31 2.19
N ALA A 142 5.10 21.49 3.20
CA ALA A 142 4.32 20.29 3.54
C ALA A 142 2.83 20.61 3.75
N SER A 143 2.52 21.71 4.45
CA SER A 143 1.14 22.12 4.71
C SER A 143 0.40 22.64 3.47
N VAL A 144 1.13 23.22 2.53
CA VAL A 144 0.57 23.69 1.26
C VAL A 144 0.34 22.52 0.31
N ASP A 145 1.37 21.68 0.15
CA ASP A 145 1.37 20.55 -0.77
C ASP A 145 0.55 19.35 -0.23
N LYS A 146 0.20 19.36 1.06
CA LYS A 146 -0.52 18.27 1.75
C LYS A 146 0.19 16.92 1.63
N ILE A 147 1.51 16.95 1.86
CA ILE A 147 2.36 15.77 1.82
C ILE A 147 2.96 15.55 3.21
N PRO A 148 2.75 14.37 3.83
CA PRO A 148 3.38 14.05 5.10
C PRO A 148 4.91 14.07 4.99
N ILE A 149 5.56 14.89 5.81
CA ILE A 149 7.00 14.87 6.02
C ILE A 149 7.30 14.02 7.24
N PHE A 150 8.08 12.98 7.03
CA PHE A 150 8.50 12.10 8.09
C PHE A 150 9.88 12.49 8.62
N SER A 151 9.92 13.06 9.83
CA SER A 151 11.12 13.53 10.52
C SER A 151 11.43 12.64 11.73
N MET A 152 11.80 11.38 11.47
CA MET A 152 11.88 10.34 12.50
C MET A 152 13.00 10.54 13.52
N GLY A 153 12.68 10.82 14.78
CA GLY A 153 13.70 10.90 15.83
C GLY A 153 14.53 12.19 15.80
N TYR A 154 14.19 13.16 14.95
CA TYR A 154 14.94 14.40 14.79
C TYR A 154 14.02 15.58 14.41
N GLY A 155 14.63 16.74 14.16
CA GLY A 155 13.97 17.89 13.56
C GLY A 155 13.35 18.84 14.57
N ARG A 156 12.30 19.53 14.15
CA ARG A 156 11.66 20.59 14.94
C ARG A 156 10.81 20.00 16.05
N THR A 157 11.15 20.28 17.31
CA THR A 157 10.42 19.79 18.50
C THR A 157 8.96 20.19 18.52
N SER A 158 8.66 21.44 18.14
CA SER A 158 7.29 21.95 18.13
C SER A 158 6.40 21.24 17.12
N ALA A 159 6.97 20.50 16.16
CA ALA A 159 6.20 19.67 15.25
C ALA A 159 5.54 18.46 15.93
N ALA A 160 5.84 18.20 17.21
CA ALA A 160 5.04 17.29 18.04
C ALA A 160 3.60 17.79 18.26
N ASP A 161 3.34 19.10 18.12
CA ASP A 161 1.98 19.64 18.12
C ASP A 161 1.38 19.59 16.71
N GLY A 162 0.60 18.52 16.46
CA GLY A 162 -0.08 18.29 15.19
C GLY A 162 -1.21 19.29 14.89
N THR A 163 -1.64 20.11 15.86
CA THR A 163 -2.62 21.18 15.59
C THR A 163 -1.99 22.36 14.83
N ILE A 164 -0.67 22.54 14.99
CA ILE A 164 0.12 23.58 14.31
C ILE A 164 0.87 23.00 13.11
N PHE A 165 1.36 21.76 13.20
CA PHE A 165 2.15 21.09 12.16
C PHE A 165 1.47 19.80 11.68
N PRO A 166 0.28 19.86 11.05
CA PRO A 166 -0.52 18.67 10.73
C PRO A 166 0.12 17.73 9.70
N TRP A 167 1.17 18.18 9.01
CA TRP A 167 1.87 17.42 7.97
C TRP A 167 3.28 17.00 8.36
N ILE A 168 3.70 17.22 9.61
CA ILE A 168 5.05 16.88 10.08
C ILE A 168 4.94 15.81 11.16
N PHE A 169 5.57 14.66 10.92
CA PHE A 169 5.50 13.52 11.83
C PHE A 169 6.89 13.25 12.44
N ASN A 170 7.00 13.34 13.76
CA ASN A 170 8.25 13.18 14.50
C ASN A 170 8.38 11.80 15.19
N PHE A 171 7.63 10.79 14.75
CA PHE A 171 7.62 9.49 15.41
C PHE A 171 9.02 8.84 15.43
N PRO A 172 9.41 8.10 16.50
CA PRO A 172 8.71 7.95 17.78
C PRO A 172 9.06 9.06 18.79
N THR A 173 10.01 9.95 18.49
CA THR A 173 10.59 10.87 19.47
C THR A 173 11.17 12.13 18.81
N THR A 174 11.38 13.18 19.61
CA THR A 174 12.14 14.38 19.20
C THR A 174 13.56 14.36 19.81
N TYR A 175 14.44 15.28 19.40
CA TYR A 175 15.74 15.47 20.07
C TYR A 175 15.57 15.75 21.58
N TRP A 176 14.55 16.53 21.95
CA TRP A 176 14.30 16.90 23.35
C TRP A 176 13.69 15.78 24.16
N SER A 177 12.82 14.98 23.55
CA SER A 177 12.29 13.77 24.17
C SER A 177 13.40 12.75 24.45
N GLN A 178 14.37 12.61 23.54
CA GLN A 178 15.57 11.78 23.75
C GLN A 178 16.46 12.34 24.87
N ALA A 179 16.76 13.64 24.85
CA ALA A 179 17.53 14.28 25.91
C ALA A 179 16.84 14.14 27.29
N SER A 180 15.53 14.31 27.33
CA SER A 180 14.73 14.12 28.54
C SER A 180 14.80 12.68 29.06
N ALA A 181 14.81 11.69 28.16
CA ALA A 181 14.97 10.29 28.54
C ALA A 181 16.35 10.03 29.17
N ILE A 182 17.42 10.61 28.62
CA ILE A 182 18.78 10.52 29.17
C ILE A 182 18.84 11.17 30.55
N VAL A 183 18.35 12.40 30.69
CA VAL A 183 18.37 13.13 31.98
C VAL A 183 17.59 12.36 33.05
N ARG A 184 16.41 11.84 32.71
CA ARG A 184 15.61 11.01 33.63
C ARG A 184 16.31 9.73 34.03
N TYR A 185 17.01 9.08 33.09
CA TYR A 185 17.80 7.89 33.39
C TYR A 185 18.91 8.18 34.39
N ILE A 186 19.73 9.21 34.14
CA ILE A 186 20.82 9.62 35.02
C ILE A 186 20.27 10.05 36.38
N SER A 187 19.23 10.88 36.40
CA SER A 187 18.55 11.28 37.63
C SER A 187 18.11 10.09 38.49
N GLY A 188 17.59 9.02 37.86
CA GLY A 188 17.21 7.80 38.56
C GLY A 188 18.40 7.07 39.18
N GLN A 189 19.60 7.16 38.59
CA GLN A 189 20.83 6.61 39.17
C GLN A 189 21.34 7.46 40.35
N GLU A 190 21.20 8.80 40.26
CA GLU A 190 21.68 9.75 41.29
C GLU A 190 20.69 9.94 42.45
N GLY A 191 19.59 9.19 42.50
CA GLY A 191 18.61 9.26 43.59
C GLY A 191 17.56 10.39 43.47
N GLY A 192 17.37 10.93 42.27
CA GLY A 192 16.30 11.88 41.96
C GLY A 192 16.77 13.15 41.25
N LEU A 193 15.83 13.96 40.75
CA LEU A 193 16.16 15.17 39.97
C LEU A 193 16.81 16.26 40.82
N GLY A 194 16.59 16.25 42.14
CA GLY A 194 17.21 17.21 43.07
C GLY A 194 18.70 16.99 43.31
N ASN A 195 19.25 15.87 42.81
CA ASN A 195 20.66 15.50 42.95
C ASN A 195 21.45 15.67 41.64
N LEU A 196 20.83 16.20 40.58
CA LEU A 196 21.51 16.60 39.33
C LEU A 196 21.89 18.09 39.38
#